data_AF-A0A2W0BKH7-F1
#
_entry.id   AF-A0A2W0BKH7-F1
#
_cell.length_a   1.000
_cell.length_b   1.000
_cell.length_c   1.000
_cell.angle_alpha   90.00
_cell.angle_beta   90.00
_cell.angle_gamma   90.00
#
_symmetry.space_group_name_H-M   'P 1'
#
loop_
_entity.id
_entity.type
_entity.pdbx_description
1 polymer ?
#
loop_
_entity_poly.entity_id
_entity_poly.type
_entity_poly.pdbx_seq_one_letter_code
_entity_poly.pdbx_strand_id
1 'polypeptide(L)'
;MRIGYGWDSHEFKKGVPLRIGGVELKHTHGLAGHSDGDVLLHALTDALLGAIAAGDIGSHFPPSDPQWKGADSSIFVLEALTKVRQAGWEVCNVDSTLILDAPKIGPVANRIRQSIAELLEISPEDVGVKAKTPEGMGTEKAAIAHVVVLLEKHEDHKRLEVAAAMLEADNHVDEVVKQLVKDVRLEKAPAKK
;
A
#
# COMPACT_ATOMS: atom_id res chain seq x y z
N MET A 1 3.11 11.98 5.20
CA MET A 1 2.03 11.26 4.49
C MET A 1 2.55 10.79 3.14
N ARG A 2 2.08 9.64 2.67
CA ARG A 2 2.20 9.21 1.27
C ARG A 2 0.84 8.70 0.79
N ILE A 3 0.59 8.83 -0.51
CA ILE A 3 -0.61 8.30 -1.13
C ILE A 3 -0.22 7.21 -2.11
N GLY A 4 -1.02 6.16 -2.18
CA GLY A 4 -0.93 5.15 -3.20
C GLY A 4 -2.25 5.04 -3.93
N TYR A 5 -2.18 4.74 -5.21
CA TYR A 5 -3.34 4.45 -6.04
C TYR A 5 -3.08 3.12 -6.74
N GLY A 6 -4.08 2.27 -6.74
CA GLY A 6 -4.06 1.01 -7.45
C GLY A 6 -5.32 0.82 -8.26
N TRP A 7 -5.17 0.08 -9.35
CA TRP A 7 -6.21 -0.18 -10.31
C TRP A 7 -6.05 -1.60 -10.82
N ASP A 8 -7.15 -2.33 -10.90
CA ASP A 8 -7.14 -3.65 -11.52
C ASP A 8 -8.48 -3.97 -12.19
N SER A 9 -8.47 -4.90 -13.13
CA SER A 9 -9.67 -5.35 -13.83
C SER A 9 -9.61 -6.83 -14.22
N HIS A 10 -10.69 -7.57 -13.96
CA HIS A 10 -10.83 -8.97 -14.36
C HIS A 10 -12.14 -9.24 -15.07
N GLU A 11 -12.10 -10.16 -16.03
CA GLU A 11 -13.28 -10.64 -16.74
C GLU A 11 -14.05 -11.68 -15.90
N PHE A 12 -15.38 -11.61 -15.93
CA PHE A 12 -16.25 -12.62 -15.36
C PHE A 12 -16.26 -13.90 -16.21
N LYS A 13 -15.98 -15.05 -15.59
CA LYS A 13 -16.04 -16.37 -16.25
C LYS A 13 -16.93 -17.34 -15.47
N LYS A 14 -17.70 -18.11 -16.24
CA LYS A 14 -18.60 -19.14 -15.71
C LYS A 14 -17.78 -20.27 -15.06
N GLY A 15 -18.22 -20.73 -13.89
CA GLY A 15 -17.57 -21.83 -13.17
C GLY A 15 -16.30 -21.43 -12.41
N VAL A 16 -15.95 -20.15 -12.39
CA VAL A 16 -14.91 -19.60 -11.50
C VAL A 16 -15.58 -19.11 -10.21
N PRO A 17 -15.02 -19.36 -9.02
CA PRO A 17 -15.49 -18.76 -7.77
C PRO A 17 -15.34 -17.23 -7.80
N LEU A 18 -16.29 -16.50 -7.22
CA LEU A 18 -16.19 -15.05 -7.10
C LEU A 18 -15.61 -14.68 -5.74
N ARG A 19 -14.40 -14.13 -5.72
CA ARG A 19 -13.78 -13.52 -4.52
C ARG A 19 -13.57 -12.03 -4.75
N ILE A 20 -13.98 -11.23 -3.78
CA ILE A 20 -13.78 -9.78 -3.79
C ILE A 20 -13.42 -9.34 -2.37
N GLY A 21 -12.26 -8.70 -2.22
CA GLY A 21 -11.73 -8.22 -0.94
C GLY A 21 -11.54 -9.32 0.10
N GLY A 22 -11.12 -10.51 -0.32
CA GLY A 22 -10.92 -11.70 0.52
C GLY A 22 -12.20 -12.46 0.86
N VAL A 23 -13.36 -11.98 0.37
CA VAL A 23 -14.67 -12.56 0.68
C VAL A 23 -15.19 -13.34 -0.52
N GLU A 24 -15.54 -14.61 -0.31
CA GLU A 24 -16.25 -15.40 -1.31
C GLU A 24 -17.73 -14.96 -1.39
N LEU A 25 -18.18 -14.70 -2.62
CA LEU A 25 -19.53 -14.23 -2.94
C LEU A 25 -20.26 -15.26 -3.81
N LYS A 26 -21.53 -15.51 -3.48
CA LYS A 26 -22.37 -16.39 -4.29
C LYS A 26 -22.74 -15.69 -5.59
N HIS A 27 -22.26 -16.22 -6.71
CA HIS A 27 -22.58 -15.74 -8.06
C HIS A 27 -22.40 -16.86 -9.09
N THR A 28 -23.01 -16.71 -10.27
CA THR A 28 -22.90 -17.71 -11.36
C THR A 28 -21.58 -17.61 -12.13
N HIS A 29 -20.89 -16.49 -11.98
CA HIS A 29 -19.60 -16.18 -12.61
C HIS A 29 -18.64 -15.61 -11.57
N GLY A 30 -17.37 -15.99 -11.65
CA GLY A 30 -16.29 -15.45 -10.84
C GLY A 30 -15.28 -14.69 -11.69
N LEU A 31 -14.27 -14.12 -11.04
CA LEU A 31 -13.25 -13.32 -11.72
C LEU A 31 -12.07 -14.20 -12.07
N ALA A 32 -11.74 -14.26 -13.36
CA ALA A 32 -10.60 -15.04 -13.79
C ALA A 32 -9.31 -14.23 -13.63
N GLY A 33 -8.41 -14.74 -12.78
CA GLY A 33 -7.04 -14.24 -12.64
C GLY A 33 -6.02 -15.38 -12.78
N HIS A 34 -4.73 -15.02 -12.70
CA HIS A 34 -3.68 -16.02 -12.55
C HIS A 34 -3.75 -16.69 -11.16
N SER A 35 -4.01 -15.88 -10.12
CA SER A 35 -4.32 -16.29 -8.74
C SER A 35 -5.83 -16.58 -8.57
N ASP A 36 -6.41 -16.35 -7.39
CA ASP A 36 -7.85 -16.49 -7.14
C ASP A 36 -8.75 -15.41 -7.80
N GLY A 37 -8.15 -14.44 -8.49
CA GLY A 37 -8.86 -13.43 -9.28
C GLY A 37 -9.47 -12.28 -8.49
N ASP A 38 -9.10 -12.09 -7.22
CA ASP A 38 -9.62 -11.00 -6.39
C ASP A 38 -9.10 -9.62 -6.84
N VAL A 39 -9.85 -9.00 -7.73
CA VAL A 39 -9.54 -7.68 -8.33
C VAL A 39 -9.37 -6.57 -7.29
N LEU A 40 -10.07 -6.65 -6.16
CA LEU A 40 -9.99 -5.60 -5.13
C LEU A 40 -8.69 -5.70 -4.34
N LEU A 41 -8.27 -6.92 -3.98
CA LEU A 41 -7.01 -7.14 -3.30
C LEU A 41 -5.80 -6.89 -4.21
N HIS A 42 -5.92 -7.12 -5.52
CA HIS A 42 -4.86 -6.77 -6.49
C HIS A 42 -4.67 -5.26 -6.58
N ALA A 43 -5.76 -4.51 -6.75
CA ALA A 43 -5.72 -3.06 -6.74
C ALA A 43 -5.21 -2.51 -5.38
N LEU A 44 -5.56 -3.12 -4.25
CA LEU A 44 -5.02 -2.75 -2.95
C LEU A 44 -3.51 -2.99 -2.85
N THR A 45 -3.03 -4.11 -3.36
CA THR A 45 -1.61 -4.46 -3.40
C THR A 45 -0.82 -3.40 -4.18
N ASP A 46 -1.30 -3.03 -5.37
CA ASP A 46 -0.69 -1.95 -6.18
C ASP A 46 -0.70 -0.61 -5.45
N ALA A 47 -1.79 -0.27 -4.78
CA ALA A 47 -1.86 0.98 -4.02
C ALA A 47 -0.81 1.01 -2.90
N LEU A 48 -0.63 -0.08 -2.15
CA LEU A 48 0.37 -0.19 -1.09
C LEU A 48 1.80 -0.07 -1.64
N LEU A 49 2.13 -0.84 -2.69
CA LEU A 49 3.46 -0.80 -3.31
C LEU A 49 3.75 0.57 -3.94
N GLY A 50 2.77 1.15 -4.63
CA GLY A 50 2.85 2.47 -5.25
C GLY A 50 3.08 3.57 -4.22
N ALA A 51 2.43 3.50 -3.05
CA ALA A 51 2.60 4.48 -1.97
C ALA A 51 4.05 4.55 -1.46
N ILE A 52 4.83 3.49 -1.59
CA ILE A 52 6.25 3.45 -1.22
C ILE A 52 7.21 3.48 -2.42
N ALA A 53 6.68 3.71 -3.64
CA ALA A 53 7.43 3.69 -4.90
C ALA A 53 8.17 2.35 -5.16
N ALA A 54 7.57 1.23 -4.75
CA ALA A 54 8.15 -0.10 -4.87
C ALA A 54 7.69 -0.85 -6.14
N GLY A 55 7.20 -0.15 -7.16
CA GLY A 55 6.65 -0.77 -8.37
C GLY A 55 5.22 -1.28 -8.19
N ASP A 56 4.88 -2.38 -8.84
CA ASP A 56 3.53 -2.94 -8.95
C ASP A 56 3.48 -4.45 -8.63
N ILE A 57 2.28 -5.00 -8.51
CA ILE A 57 2.02 -6.41 -8.20
C ILE A 57 2.71 -7.36 -9.17
N GLY A 58 2.74 -7.03 -10.46
CA GLY A 58 3.37 -7.88 -11.49
C GLY A 58 4.89 -7.97 -11.36
N SER A 59 5.52 -6.93 -10.82
CA SER A 59 6.97 -6.89 -10.55
C SER A 59 7.37 -7.76 -9.35
N HIS A 60 6.48 -7.93 -8.37
CA HIS A 60 6.74 -8.77 -7.18
C HIS A 60 6.18 -10.19 -7.31
N PHE A 61 5.08 -10.37 -8.03
CA PHE A 61 4.34 -11.63 -8.17
C PHE A 61 4.04 -11.90 -9.65
N PRO A 62 5.07 -12.19 -10.46
CA PRO A 62 4.91 -12.28 -11.91
C PRO A 62 4.03 -13.48 -12.30
N PRO A 63 3.05 -13.30 -13.21
CA PRO A 63 2.14 -14.38 -13.63
C PRO A 63 2.82 -15.49 -14.43
N SER A 64 4.11 -15.34 -14.77
CA SER A 64 4.91 -16.42 -15.35
C SER A 64 5.39 -17.42 -14.31
N ASP A 65 5.40 -17.06 -13.03
CA ASP A 65 5.84 -17.93 -11.95
C ASP A 65 4.69 -18.87 -11.53
N PRO A 66 4.83 -20.20 -11.71
CA PRO A 66 3.79 -21.16 -11.40
C PRO A 66 3.34 -21.17 -9.94
N GLN A 67 4.15 -20.64 -9.00
CA GLN A 67 3.80 -20.64 -7.58
C GLN A 67 2.57 -19.76 -7.26
N TRP A 68 2.29 -18.75 -8.10
CA TRP A 68 1.18 -17.83 -7.88
C TRP A 68 -0.14 -18.32 -8.48
N LYS A 69 -0.11 -19.43 -9.21
CA LYS A 69 -1.29 -19.97 -9.87
C LYS A 69 -2.32 -20.44 -8.84
N GLY A 70 -3.49 -19.81 -8.83
CA GLY A 70 -4.57 -20.09 -7.87
C GLY A 70 -4.24 -19.73 -6.43
N ALA A 71 -3.19 -18.94 -6.18
CA ALA A 71 -2.85 -18.45 -4.85
C ALA A 71 -3.95 -17.54 -4.30
N ASP A 72 -4.10 -17.50 -2.98
CA ASP A 72 -5.01 -16.57 -2.32
C ASP A 72 -4.42 -15.15 -2.37
N SER A 73 -5.20 -14.19 -2.88
CA SER A 73 -4.69 -12.83 -3.10
C SER A 73 -4.37 -12.06 -1.82
N SER A 74 -4.84 -12.53 -0.66
CA SER A 74 -4.42 -11.99 0.65
C SER A 74 -2.92 -12.07 0.87
N ILE A 75 -2.24 -13.07 0.32
CA ILE A 75 -0.78 -13.23 0.43
C ILE A 75 -0.07 -12.01 -0.18
N PHE A 76 -0.53 -11.52 -1.33
CA PHE A 76 0.08 -10.37 -2.00
C PHE A 76 -0.07 -9.08 -1.18
N VAL A 77 -1.23 -8.90 -0.55
CA VAL A 77 -1.50 -7.76 0.34
C VAL A 77 -0.58 -7.81 1.57
N LEU A 78 -0.44 -8.97 2.21
CA LEU A 78 0.42 -9.14 3.39
C LEU A 78 1.90 -8.89 3.08
N GLU A 79 2.38 -9.36 1.93
CA GLU A 79 3.74 -9.11 1.46
C GLU A 79 3.97 -7.63 1.13
N ALA A 80 3.01 -6.98 0.46
CA ALA A 80 3.08 -5.54 0.21
C ALA A 80 3.06 -4.73 1.51
N LEU A 81 2.19 -5.08 2.46
CA LEU A 81 2.12 -4.46 3.78
C LEU A 81 3.44 -4.62 4.56
N THR A 82 4.05 -5.79 4.49
CA THR A 82 5.37 -6.04 5.10
C THR A 82 6.43 -5.09 4.53
N LYS A 83 6.44 -4.86 3.21
CA LYS A 83 7.35 -3.89 2.57
C LYS A 83 7.05 -2.45 2.99
N VAL A 84 5.78 -2.09 3.10
CA VAL A 84 5.33 -0.77 3.58
C VAL A 84 5.88 -0.51 4.99
N ARG A 85 5.74 -1.48 5.90
CA ARG A 85 6.25 -1.42 7.28
C ARG A 85 7.77 -1.37 7.34
N GLN A 86 8.46 -2.19 6.54
CA GLN A 86 9.92 -2.15 6.41
C GLN A 86 10.45 -0.81 5.88
N ALA A 87 9.66 -0.10 5.07
CA ALA A 87 9.96 1.25 4.61
C ALA A 87 9.63 2.35 5.64
N GLY A 88 9.15 1.97 6.84
CA GLY A 88 8.86 2.88 7.95
C GLY A 88 7.49 3.56 7.90
N TRP A 89 6.53 2.97 7.18
CA TRP A 89 5.19 3.50 7.00
C TRP A 89 4.13 2.58 7.60
N GLU A 90 3.01 3.16 8.01
CA GLU A 90 1.79 2.44 8.39
C GLU A 90 0.61 2.92 7.56
N VAL A 91 -0.40 2.05 7.43
CA VAL A 91 -1.65 2.39 6.76
C VAL A 91 -2.49 3.25 7.69
N CYS A 92 -2.86 4.44 7.22
CA CYS A 92 -3.80 5.32 7.91
C CYS A 92 -5.24 4.97 7.52
N ASN A 93 -5.54 4.97 6.22
CA ASN A 93 -6.87 4.60 5.73
C ASN A 93 -6.80 4.06 4.29
N VAL A 94 -7.87 3.35 3.90
CA VAL A 94 -8.08 2.85 2.54
C VAL A 94 -9.46 3.29 2.07
N ASP A 95 -9.57 3.69 0.80
CA ASP A 95 -10.86 3.88 0.15
C ASP A 95 -10.86 3.21 -1.22
N SER A 96 -11.96 2.54 -1.54
CA SER A 96 -12.08 1.73 -2.76
C SER A 96 -13.41 1.94 -3.47
N THR A 97 -13.38 1.81 -4.80
CA THR A 97 -14.57 1.81 -5.65
C THR A 97 -14.50 0.64 -6.62
N LEU A 98 -15.50 -0.23 -6.53
CA LEU A 98 -15.73 -1.30 -7.47
C LEU A 98 -16.70 -0.83 -8.57
N ILE A 99 -16.41 -1.19 -9.82
CA ILE A 99 -17.30 -0.98 -10.96
C ILE A 99 -17.64 -2.37 -11.54
N LEU A 100 -18.90 -2.76 -11.40
CA LEU A 100 -19.43 -4.05 -11.88
C LEU A 100 -20.95 -3.99 -11.98
N ASP A 101 -21.51 -4.75 -12.92
CA ASP A 101 -22.96 -4.84 -13.11
C ASP A 101 -23.64 -5.68 -12.01
N ALA A 102 -23.07 -6.85 -11.71
CA ALA A 102 -23.51 -7.75 -10.66
C ALA A 102 -22.34 -8.58 -10.08
N PRO A 103 -22.43 -9.06 -8.82
CA PRO A 103 -23.52 -8.87 -7.88
C PRO A 103 -23.51 -7.49 -7.19
N LYS A 104 -24.61 -7.13 -6.50
CA LYS A 104 -24.66 -5.93 -5.67
C LYS A 104 -23.70 -6.06 -4.49
N ILE A 105 -22.77 -5.10 -4.36
CA ILE A 105 -21.79 -5.07 -3.28
C ILE A 105 -22.36 -4.49 -1.98
N GLY A 106 -23.33 -3.56 -2.04
CA GLY A 106 -23.90 -2.93 -0.85
C GLY A 106 -24.28 -3.89 0.29
N PRO A 107 -25.00 -5.01 0.03
CA PRO A 107 -25.35 -6.00 1.05
C PRO A 107 -24.17 -6.73 1.70
N VAL A 108 -23.01 -6.77 1.05
CA VAL A 108 -21.80 -7.48 1.52
C VAL A 108 -20.62 -6.55 1.83
N ALA A 109 -20.77 -5.24 1.62
CA ALA A 109 -19.69 -4.27 1.77
C ALA A 109 -19.05 -4.30 3.16
N ASN A 110 -19.83 -4.46 4.23
CA ASN A 110 -19.29 -4.55 5.59
C ASN A 110 -18.40 -5.80 5.81
N ARG A 111 -18.73 -6.93 5.18
CA ARG A 111 -17.87 -8.13 5.24
C ARG A 111 -16.53 -7.89 4.54
N ILE A 112 -16.58 -7.21 3.40
CA ILE A 112 -15.38 -6.84 2.63
C ILE A 112 -14.52 -5.85 3.42
N ARG A 113 -15.13 -4.82 4.01
CA ARG A 113 -14.44 -3.85 4.88
C ARG A 113 -13.73 -4.55 6.03
N GLN A 114 -14.42 -5.46 6.71
CA GLN A 114 -13.85 -6.21 7.82
C GLN A 114 -12.66 -7.07 7.38
N SER A 115 -12.80 -7.80 6.27
CA SER A 115 -11.72 -8.61 5.69
C SER A 115 -10.48 -7.78 5.35
N ILE A 116 -10.65 -6.63 4.70
CA ILE A 116 -9.53 -5.73 4.39
C ILE A 116 -8.92 -5.14 5.65
N ALA A 117 -9.75 -4.72 6.62
CA ALA A 117 -9.29 -4.16 7.89
C ALA A 117 -8.44 -5.18 8.68
N GLU A 118 -8.85 -6.45 8.69
CA GLU A 118 -8.09 -7.56 9.29
C GLU A 118 -6.75 -7.78 8.60
N LEU A 119 -6.71 -7.76 7.26
CA LEU A 119 -5.47 -7.90 6.49
C LEU A 119 -4.48 -6.76 6.74
N LEU A 120 -4.99 -5.54 6.92
CA LEU A 120 -4.18 -4.34 7.12
C LEU A 120 -3.90 -4.01 8.58
N GLU A 121 -4.55 -4.72 9.51
CA GLU A 121 -4.49 -4.49 10.96
C GLU A 121 -4.90 -3.06 11.36
N ILE A 122 -5.95 -2.53 10.72
CA ILE A 122 -6.52 -1.20 10.99
C ILE A 122 -8.00 -1.29 11.39
N SER A 123 -8.60 -0.18 11.81
CA SER A 123 -10.04 -0.14 12.11
C SER A 123 -10.86 -0.33 10.82
N PRO A 124 -11.97 -1.09 10.86
CA PRO A 124 -12.90 -1.15 9.72
C PRO A 124 -13.55 0.21 9.40
N GLU A 125 -13.51 1.17 10.32
CA GLU A 125 -13.94 2.56 10.09
C GLU A 125 -13.01 3.30 9.11
N ASP A 126 -11.74 2.90 9.04
CA ASP A 126 -10.73 3.46 8.14
C ASP A 126 -10.71 2.76 6.77
N VAL A 127 -11.66 1.86 6.51
CA VAL A 127 -11.80 1.13 5.24
C VAL A 127 -13.11 1.50 4.55
N GLY A 128 -13.00 2.25 3.45
CA GLY A 128 -14.09 2.59 2.55
C GLY A 128 -14.24 1.57 1.41
N VAL A 129 -15.47 1.06 1.21
CA VAL A 129 -15.82 0.17 0.09
C VAL A 129 -17.08 0.69 -0.59
N LYS A 130 -16.93 1.16 -1.82
CA LYS A 130 -18.02 1.68 -2.66
C LYS A 130 -18.19 0.79 -3.88
N ALA A 131 -19.39 0.81 -4.46
CA ALA A 131 -19.63 0.14 -5.73
C ALA A 131 -20.55 0.97 -6.63
N LYS A 132 -20.27 0.91 -7.93
CA LYS A 132 -21.01 1.59 -9.00
C LYS A 132 -21.29 0.61 -10.13
N THR A 133 -22.40 0.82 -10.81
CA THR A 133 -22.75 0.16 -12.07
C THR A 133 -21.97 0.79 -13.23
N PRO A 134 -21.65 0.04 -14.31
CA PRO A 134 -21.02 0.60 -15.51
C PRO A 134 -21.90 1.53 -16.34
N GLU A 135 -23.21 1.57 -16.09
CA GLU A 135 -24.17 2.45 -16.81
C GLU A 135 -24.10 2.34 -18.34
N GLY A 136 -23.85 1.14 -18.88
CA GLY A 136 -23.80 0.91 -20.34
C GLY A 136 -22.50 1.33 -21.02
N MET A 137 -21.42 1.57 -20.25
CA MET A 137 -20.11 1.96 -20.78
C MET A 137 -19.30 0.80 -21.41
N GLY A 138 -19.86 -0.40 -21.52
CA GLY A 138 -19.24 -1.52 -22.24
C GLY A 138 -18.31 -2.40 -21.39
N THR A 139 -18.33 -2.25 -20.06
CA THR A 139 -17.51 -3.04 -19.11
C THR A 139 -18.35 -4.02 -18.28
N GLU A 140 -19.56 -4.36 -18.71
CA GLU A 140 -20.53 -5.18 -17.97
C GLU A 140 -20.06 -6.62 -17.75
N LYS A 141 -19.10 -7.09 -18.55
CA LYS A 141 -18.48 -8.43 -18.41
C LYS A 141 -17.24 -8.43 -17.52
N ALA A 142 -16.89 -7.31 -16.92
CA ALA A 142 -15.72 -7.17 -16.06
C ALA A 142 -16.10 -6.62 -14.68
N ALA A 143 -15.25 -6.91 -13.71
CA ALA A 143 -15.16 -6.10 -12.50
C ALA A 143 -13.88 -5.28 -12.57
N ILE A 144 -13.99 -4.01 -12.18
CA ILE A 144 -12.87 -3.07 -12.09
C ILE A 144 -12.79 -2.58 -10.66
N ALA A 145 -11.58 -2.49 -10.10
CA ALA A 145 -11.35 -1.93 -8.79
C ALA A 145 -10.43 -0.72 -8.89
N HIS A 146 -10.80 0.34 -8.18
CA HIS A 146 -9.94 1.49 -7.88
C HIS A 146 -9.71 1.51 -6.37
N VAL A 147 -8.46 1.65 -5.94
CA VAL A 147 -8.11 1.72 -4.52
C VAL A 147 -7.16 2.89 -4.31
N VAL A 148 -7.40 3.66 -3.25
CA VAL A 148 -6.48 4.68 -2.74
C VAL A 148 -6.12 4.31 -1.32
N VAL A 149 -4.83 4.38 -1.00
CA VAL A 149 -4.31 4.21 0.36
C VAL A 149 -3.61 5.47 0.81
N LEU A 150 -3.79 5.82 2.07
CA LEU A 150 -3.06 6.89 2.74
C LEU A 150 -2.12 6.24 3.76
N LEU A 151 -0.83 6.55 3.66
CA LEU A 151 0.17 6.12 4.61
C LEU A 151 0.66 7.28 5.47
N GLU A 152 0.98 6.97 6.72
CA GLU A 152 1.69 7.85 7.63
C GLU A 152 2.99 7.23 8.13
N LYS A 153 3.89 8.05 8.66
CA LYS A 153 5.16 7.56 9.20
C LYS A 153 4.90 6.80 10.50
N HIS A 154 5.52 5.63 10.66
CA HIS A 154 5.50 4.89 11.91
C HIS A 154 6.14 5.73 13.04
N GLU A 155 5.52 5.76 14.23
CA GLU A 155 5.93 6.57 15.38
C GLU A 155 7.41 6.34 15.77
N ASP A 156 7.88 5.09 15.75
CA ASP A 156 9.29 4.79 16.07
C ASP A 156 10.27 5.32 15.02
N HIS A 157 9.86 5.38 13.74
CA HIS A 157 10.67 6.01 12.71
C HIS A 157 10.73 7.53 12.90
N LYS A 158 9.64 8.16 13.34
CA LYS A 158 9.68 9.59 13.71
C LYS A 158 10.67 9.82 14.86
N ARG A 159 10.68 8.96 15.88
CA ARG A 159 11.62 9.05 17.00
C ARG A 159 13.07 8.84 16.57
N LEU A 160 13.34 7.86 15.71
CA LEU A 160 14.67 7.61 15.15
C LEU A 160 15.16 8.75 14.26
N GLU A 161 14.31 9.33 13.42
CA GLU A 161 14.65 10.51 12.62
C GLU A 161 14.95 11.73 13.50
N VAL A 162 14.14 11.98 14.54
CA VAL A 162 14.40 13.07 15.49
C VAL A 162 15.74 12.84 16.20
N ALA A 163 16.02 11.62 16.67
CA ALA A 163 17.29 11.30 17.30
C ALA A 163 18.49 11.44 16.33
N ALA A 164 18.35 11.01 15.08
CA ALA A 164 19.37 11.16 14.06
C ALA A 164 19.65 12.64 13.75
N ALA A 165 18.59 13.45 13.58
CA ALA A 165 18.71 14.89 13.35
C ALA A 165 19.38 15.62 14.53
N MET A 166 19.11 15.20 15.78
CA MET A 166 19.79 15.73 16.96
C MET A 166 21.28 15.38 16.97
N LEU A 167 21.66 14.15 16.62
CA LEU A 167 23.07 13.72 16.52
C LEU A 167 23.82 14.48 15.41
N GLU A 168 23.19 14.74 14.27
CA GLU A 168 23.78 15.55 13.21
C GLU A 168 24.00 17.01 13.66
N ALA A 169 23.05 17.59 14.39
CA ALA A 169 23.18 18.93 14.95
C ALA A 169 24.33 19.03 15.97
N ASP A 170 24.44 18.06 16.87
CA ASP A 170 25.53 18.02 17.87
C ASP A 170 26.91 17.89 17.20
N ASN A 171 27.03 17.01 16.19
CA ASN A 171 28.26 16.88 15.41
C ASN A 171 28.65 18.19 14.69
N HIS A 172 27.66 18.92 14.17
CA HIS A 172 27.89 20.21 13.52
C HIS A 172 28.37 21.27 14.50
N VAL A 173 27.81 21.32 15.71
CA VAL A 173 28.26 22.22 16.78
C VAL A 173 29.71 21.92 17.17
N ASP A 174 30.05 20.64 17.33
CA ASP A 174 31.41 20.21 17.64
C ASP A 174 32.43 20.61 16.57
N GLU A 175 32.05 20.54 15.29
CA GLU A 175 32.88 20.93 14.16
C GLU A 175 33.12 22.46 14.14
N VAL A 176 32.07 23.25 14.36
CA VAL A 176 32.16 24.72 14.48
C VAL A 176 33.05 25.13 15.66
N VAL A 177 32.90 24.48 16.82
CA VAL A 177 33.74 24.74 18.00
C VAL A 177 35.20 24.42 17.71
N LYS A 178 35.50 23.29 17.07
CA LYS A 178 36.88 22.93 16.67
C LYS A 178 37.49 23.95 15.72
N GLN A 179 36.71 24.44 14.76
CA GLN A 179 37.16 25.46 13.82
C GLN A 179 37.46 26.79 14.53
N LEU A 180 36.57 27.27 15.40
CA LEU A 180 36.80 28.48 16.20
C LEU A 180 38.03 28.37 17.10
N VAL A 181 38.23 27.23 17.77
CA VAL A 181 39.43 27.00 18.61
C VAL A 181 40.70 27.02 17.77
N LYS A 182 40.67 26.47 16.56
CA LYS A 182 41.81 26.50 15.62
C LYS A 182 42.11 27.93 15.18
N ASP A 183 41.10 28.71 14.85
CA ASP A 183 41.25 30.10 14.40
C ASP A 183 41.81 30.99 15.52
N VAL A 184 41.32 30.84 16.76
CA VAL A 184 41.87 31.53 17.95
C VAL A 184 43.33 31.14 18.23
N ARG A 185 43.71 29.88 17.97
CA ARG A 185 45.11 29.41 18.14
C ARG A 185 46.04 29.98 17.06
N LEU A 186 45.54 30.17 15.84
CA LEU A 186 46.30 30.76 14.73
C LEU A 186 46.52 32.27 14.96
N GLU A 187 45.54 32.99 15.50
CA GLU A 187 45.69 34.41 15.86
C GLU A 187 46.66 34.65 17.03
N LYS A 188 46.82 33.67 17.92
CA LYS A 188 47.75 33.76 19.07
C LYS A 188 49.18 33.28 18.77
N ALA A 189 49.48 32.85 17.54
CA ALA A 189 50.84 32.48 17.16
C ALA A 189 51.71 33.75 17.04
N PRO A 190 52.80 33.90 17.84
CA PRO A 190 53.63 35.09 17.76
C PRO A 190 54.31 35.18 16.40
N ALA A 191 54.21 36.34 15.76
CA ALA A 191 54.93 36.63 14.52
C ALA A 191 56.43 36.40 14.74
N LYS A 192 56.97 35.33 14.15
CA LYS A 192 58.41 35.06 14.15
C LYS A 192 59.09 36.21 13.40
N LYS A 193 59.84 37.04 14.14
CA LYS A 193 60.80 38.00 13.62
C LYS A 193 61.99 37.29 13.00
#